data_AF-A0A353NR76-F1
#
_entry.id   AF-A0A353NR76-F1
#
_cell.length_a   1.000
_cell.length_b   1.000
_cell.length_c   1.000
_cell.angle_alpha   90.00
_cell.angle_beta   90.00
_cell.angle_gamma   90.00
#
_symmetry.space_group_name_H-M   'P 1'
#
loop_
_entity.id
_entity.type
_entity.pdbx_description
1 polymer ?
#
loop_
_entity_poly.entity_id
_entity_poly.type
_entity_poly.pdbx_seq_one_letter_code
_entity_poly.pdbx_strand_id
1 'polypeptide(L)' 'LTARELTKVRVLSNSPVQVNDAAAILSERTASEIVQVIGRSIVLYRQGEKLEITLPE' A
#
# COMPACT_ATOMS: atom_id res chain seq x y z
N LEU A 1 -8.73 -4.03 -16.56
CA LEU A 1 -7.82 -2.98 -16.04
C LEU A 1 -7.28 -3.44 -14.69
N THR A 2 -6.58 -4.57 -14.67
CA THR A 2 -6.13 -5.25 -13.44
C THR A 2 -4.72 -4.76 -13.15
N ALA A 3 -4.61 -3.45 -12.95
CA ALA A 3 -3.36 -2.73 -13.05
C ALA A 3 -2.73 -2.52 -11.68
N ARG A 4 -1.52 -3.07 -11.53
CA ARG A 4 -0.47 -2.75 -10.53
C ARG A 4 -0.64 -3.45 -9.18
N GLU A 5 0.10 -4.55 -9.02
CA GLU A 5 0.28 -5.25 -7.73
C GLU A 5 0.95 -4.36 -6.67
N LEU A 6 1.61 -3.27 -7.08
CA LEU A 6 2.22 -2.28 -6.20
C LEU A 6 1.52 -0.92 -6.34
N THR A 7 0.85 -0.50 -5.28
CA THR A 7 0.07 0.75 -5.23
C THR A 7 0.73 1.75 -4.28
N LYS A 8 1.20 2.86 -4.84
CA LYS A 8 1.72 4.00 -4.05
C LYS A 8 0.58 4.94 -3.69
N VAL A 9 0.25 5.02 -2.41
CA VAL A 9 -0.74 5.94 -1.85
C VAL A 9 -0.02 7.13 -1.22
N ARG A 10 -0.50 8.35 -1.46
CA ARG A 10 0.03 9.55 -0.81
C ARG A 10 -0.98 10.08 0.19
N VAL A 11 -0.58 10.16 1.45
CA VAL A 11 -1.36 10.80 2.51
C VAL A 11 -1.16 12.30 2.41
N LEU A 12 -2.25 13.02 2.11
CA LEU A 12 -2.21 14.47 2.01
C LEU A 12 -1.87 15.12 3.37
N SER A 13 -1.28 16.31 3.32
CA SER A 13 -0.89 17.07 4.52
C SER A 13 -2.09 17.49 5.39
N ASN A 14 -3.29 17.53 4.81
CA ASN A 14 -4.55 17.85 5.48
C ASN A 14 -5.26 16.62 6.07
N SER A 15 -4.61 15.46 6.08
CA SER A 15 -5.19 14.27 6.70
C SER A 15 -5.07 14.37 8.23
N PRO A 16 -6.15 14.12 8.98
CA PRO A 16 -6.10 14.05 10.45
C PRO A 16 -5.40 12.78 10.95
N VAL A 17 -5.02 11.88 10.05
CA VAL A 17 -4.48 10.55 10.36
C VAL A 17 -2.99 10.52 10.02
N GLN A 18 -2.19 9.95 10.92
CA GLN A 18 -0.77 9.74 10.67
C GLN A 18 -0.57 8.72 9.54
N VAL A 19 0.58 8.82 8.88
CA VAL A 19 0.91 7.94 7.74
C VAL A 19 0.91 6.46 8.14
N ASN A 20 1.35 6.15 9.35
CA ASN A 20 1.39 4.79 9.90
C ASN A 20 -0.02 4.24 10.12
N ASP A 21 -0.92 5.01 10.75
CA ASP A 21 -2.33 4.63 10.93
C ASP A 21 -3.04 4.46 9.59
N ALA A 22 -2.82 5.38 8.65
CA ALA A 22 -3.37 5.26 7.31
C ALA A 22 -2.87 4.00 6.60
N ALA A 23 -1.59 3.63 6.76
CA ALA A 23 -1.04 2.41 6.20
C ALA A 23 -1.69 1.16 6.82
N ALA A 24 -1.85 1.13 8.14
CA ALA A 24 -2.50 0.02 8.85
C ALA A 24 -3.96 -0.16 8.41
N ILE A 25 -4.74 0.92 8.38
CA ILE A 25 -6.15 0.91 7.95
C ILE A 25 -6.28 0.46 6.49
N LEU A 26 -5.41 0.96 5.60
CA LEU A 26 -5.44 0.59 4.19
C LEU A 26 -5.03 -0.86 3.99
N SER A 27 -3.98 -1.32 4.66
CA SER A 27 -3.51 -2.71 4.63
C SER A 27 -4.61 -3.68 5.07
N GLU A 28 -5.23 -3.42 6.21
CA GLU A 28 -6.31 -4.26 6.76
C GLU A 28 -7.54 -4.28 5.84
N ARG A 29 -7.97 -3.12 5.32
CA ARG A 29 -9.16 -3.02 4.47
C ARG A 29 -8.97 -3.58 3.07
N THR A 30 -7.75 -3.53 2.54
CA THR A 30 -7.47 -3.96 1.16
C THR A 30 -6.80 -5.32 1.07
N ALA A 31 -6.53 -5.97 2.21
CA ALA A 31 -5.71 -7.17 2.32
C ALA A 31 -4.37 -7.01 1.55
N SER A 32 -3.73 -5.86 1.77
CA SER A 32 -2.46 -5.50 1.13
C SER A 32 -1.34 -5.44 2.16
N GLU A 33 -0.14 -5.83 1.79
CA GLU A 33 1.06 -5.75 2.63
C GLU A 33 1.73 -4.36 2.51
N ILE A 34 2.25 -3.85 3.62
CA ILE A 34 2.96 -2.57 3.64
C ILE A 34 4.44 -2.84 3.33
N VAL A 35 4.88 -2.50 2.12
CA VAL A 35 6.28 -2.71 1.71
C VAL A 35 7.18 -1.61 2.26
N GLN A 36 6.77 -0.35 2.10
CA GLN A 36 7.60 0.78 2.50
C GLN A 36 6.78 2.03 2.79
N VAL A 37 7.21 2.77 3.81
CA VAL A 37 6.69 4.09 4.14
C VAL A 37 7.80 5.12 3.88
N ILE A 38 7.58 6.03 2.94
CA ILE A 38 8.51 7.10 2.57
C ILE A 38 7.86 8.45 2.85
N GLY A 39 8.18 9.03 4.02
CA GLY A 39 7.61 10.31 4.45
C GLY A 39 6.09 10.25 4.57
N ARG A 40 5.37 10.85 3.60
CA ARG A 40 3.89 10.81 3.51
C ARG A 40 3.34 9.90 2.41
N SER A 41 4.21 9.17 1.72
CA SER A 41 3.81 8.16 0.75
C SER A 41 3.96 6.76 1.34
N ILE A 42 2.96 5.93 1.11
CA ILE A 42 2.89 4.54 1.53
C ILE A 42 2.92 3.71 0.25
N VAL A 43 3.76 2.69 0.23
CA VAL A 43 3.80 1.69 -0.82
C VAL A 43 3.14 0.43 -0.28
N LEU A 44 2.01 0.06 -0.89
CA LEU A 44 1.24 -1.13 -0.56
C LEU A 44 1.42 -2.15 -1.68
N TYR A 45 1.68 -3.40 -1.32
CA TYR A 45 1.64 -4.53 -2.22
C TYR A 45 0.34 -5.29 -2.01
N ARG A 46 -0.43 -5.51 -3.08
CA ARG A 46 -1.64 -6.31 -3.02
C ARG A 46 -1.47 -7.51 -3.94
N GLN A 47 -1.48 -8.70 -3.36
CA GLN A 47 -1.51 -9.94 -4.12
C GLN A 47 -2.89 -10.07 -4.80
N GLY A 48 -2.95 -9.84 -6.11
CA GLY A 48 -4.15 -10.11 -6.90
C GLY A 48 -4.33 -11.61 -7.15
N GLU A 49 -5.52 -12.01 -7.61
CA GLU A 49 -5.83 -13.41 -8.00
C GLU A 49 -4.92 -13.95 -9.13
N LYS A 50 -4.15 -13.07 -9.78
CA LYS A 50 -3.17 -13.39 -10.80
C LYS A 50 -1.79 -12.91 -10.34
N LEU A 51 -0.91 -13.85 -10.03
CA LEU A 51 0.49 -13.63 -9.65
C LEU A 51 1.28 -13.16 -10.88
N GLU A 52 1.58 -11.87 -11.00
CA GLU A 52 2.45 -11.32 -12.06
C GLU A 52 3.84 -10.89 -11.53
N ILE A 53 4.05 -10.78 -10.21
CA ILE A 53 5.38 -10.58 -9.63
C ILE A 53 5.79 -11.66 -8.62
N THR A 54 7.00 -12.19 -8.79
CA THR A 54 7.71 -13.01 -7.80
C THR A 54 8.52 -12.09 -6.88
N LEU A 55 8.20 -12.09 -5.59
CA LEU A 55 9.00 -11.43 -4.56
C LEU A 55 10.33 -12.20 -4.40
N PRO A 56 11.50 -11.54 -4.58
CA PRO A 56 12.76 -12.11 -4.11
C PRO A 56 12.77 -12.07 -2.57
N GLU A 57 13.22 -13.17 -1.94
CA GLU A 57 13.44 -13.27 -0.48
C GLU A 57 14.38 -12.17 0.05
#